data_AF-A0A7R6PNR9-F1
#
_entry.id   AF-A0A7R6PNR9-F1
#
_cell.length_a   1.000
_cell.length_b   1.000
_cell.length_c   1.000
_cell.angle_alpha   90.00
_cell.angle_beta   90.00
_cell.angle_gamma   90.00
#
_symmetry.space_group_name_H-M   'P 1'
#
loop_
_entity.id
_entity.type
_entity.pdbx_description
1 polymer ?
#
loop_
_entity_poly.entity_id
_entity_poly.type
_entity_poly.pdbx_seq_one_letter_code
_entity_poly.pdbx_strand_id
1 'polypeptide(L)'
;MGSLRIDAWLERREPVIKLHSGVSDSLIAEWHGSAVIELLEQGIVTHEEMLSNDHNRQQQAAHELLLNACANSLCSRNGPQCFNCITGRLLRALAHSDSSADQPSVAGLELYKAVV
;
A
#
# COMPACT_ATOMS: atom_id res chain seq x y z
N MET A 1 -8.21 -8.76 13.59
CA MET A 1 -7.72 -8.56 12.20
C MET A 1 -7.60 -7.07 11.99
N GLY A 2 -6.44 -6.60 11.54
CA GLY A 2 -6.18 -5.16 11.44
C GLY A 2 -7.04 -4.53 10.35
N SER A 3 -7.91 -3.60 10.73
CA SER A 3 -8.70 -2.81 9.77
C SER A 3 -7.77 -1.89 9.01
N LEU A 4 -7.95 -1.72 7.69
CA LEU A 4 -7.25 -0.69 6.93
C LEU A 4 -8.02 0.63 7.05
N ARG A 5 -7.34 1.77 7.15
CA ARG A 5 -7.97 3.10 7.17
C ARG A 5 -7.62 3.90 5.92
N ILE A 6 -8.62 4.55 5.34
CA ILE A 6 -8.45 5.45 4.21
C ILE A 6 -8.65 6.88 4.71
N ASP A 7 -7.69 7.75 4.44
CA ASP A 7 -7.83 9.19 4.62
C ASP A 7 -7.80 9.85 3.23
N ALA A 8 -8.91 10.45 2.80
CA ALA A 8 -9.08 11.00 1.45
C ALA A 8 -9.50 12.47 1.49
N TRP A 9 -8.85 13.31 0.69
CA TRP A 9 -9.20 14.72 0.44
C TRP A 9 -9.30 14.96 -1.06
N LEU A 10 -10.48 14.69 -1.62
CA LEU A 10 -10.71 14.75 -3.07
C LEU A 10 -11.03 16.16 -3.59
N GLU A 11 -11.61 17.01 -2.73
CA GLU A 11 -12.05 18.38 -3.09
C GLU A 11 -10.91 19.41 -3.21
N ARG A 12 -9.66 18.99 -3.00
CA ARG A 12 -8.49 19.88 -3.08
C ARG A 12 -8.05 20.05 -4.53
N ARG A 13 -7.39 21.18 -4.81
CA ARG A 13 -6.72 21.41 -6.12
C ARG A 13 -5.75 20.29 -6.48
N GLU A 14 -5.08 19.73 -5.47
CA GLU A 14 -4.33 18.49 -5.57
C GLU A 14 -4.99 17.46 -4.65
N PRO A 15 -5.77 16.52 -5.20
CA PRO A 15 -6.44 15.50 -4.40
C PRO A 15 -5.43 14.52 -3.82
N VAL A 16 -5.74 14.00 -2.62
CA VAL A 16 -4.87 13.08 -1.90
C VAL A 16 -5.66 11.91 -1.37
N ILE A 17 -5.13 10.69 -1.52
CA ILE A 17 -5.61 9.49 -0.86
C ILE A 17 -4.44 8.87 -0.09
N LYS A 18 -4.66 8.55 1.18
CA LYS A 18 -3.72 7.85 2.04
C LYS A 18 -4.34 6.56 2.54
N LEU A 19 -3.55 5.50 2.52
CA LEU A 19 -3.90 4.20 3.09
C LEU A 19 -3.01 3.95 4.31
N HIS A 20 -3.64 3.70 5.45
CA HIS A 20 -3.00 3.44 6.73
C HIS A 20 -3.34 2.04 7.26
N SER A 21 -2.42 1.47 8.03
CA SER A 21 -2.70 0.32 8.90
C SER A 21 -3.53 0.80 10.08
N GLY A 22 -4.74 0.27 10.28
CA GLY A 22 -5.56 0.63 11.45
C GLY A 22 -5.10 0.02 12.77
N VAL A 23 -4.05 -0.81 12.78
CA VAL A 23 -3.44 -1.33 14.02
C VAL A 23 -2.31 -0.43 14.51
N SER A 24 -1.48 0.06 13.59
CA SER A 24 -0.25 0.80 13.89
C SER A 24 -0.30 2.27 13.47
N ASP A 25 -1.37 2.71 12.80
CA ASP A 25 -1.53 4.01 12.14
C ASP A 25 -0.44 4.32 11.09
N SER A 26 0.41 3.34 10.76
CA SER A 26 1.51 3.50 9.84
C SER A 26 0.99 3.68 8.41
N LEU A 27 1.53 4.68 7.71
CA LEU A 27 1.25 4.91 6.29
C LEU A 27 1.74 3.72 5.45
N ILE A 28 0.84 3.15 4.65
CA ILE A 28 1.12 2.04 3.74
C ILE A 28 1.37 2.57 2.32
N ALA A 29 0.50 3.47 1.85
CA ALA A 29 0.56 4.04 0.52
C ALA A 29 -0.11 5.42 0.47
N GLU A 30 0.34 6.25 -0.45
CA GLU A 30 -0.17 7.61 -0.67
C GLU A 30 -0.20 7.93 -2.16
N TRP A 31 -1.30 8.53 -2.61
CA TRP A 31 -1.50 8.98 -3.98
C TRP A 31 -1.85 10.47 -3.97
N HIS A 32 -1.29 11.22 -4.92
CA HIS A 32 -1.48 12.66 -5.06
C HIS A 32 -1.85 13.03 -6.50
N GLY A 33 -2.63 14.09 -6.65
CA GLY A 33 -2.85 14.75 -7.94
C GLY A 33 -3.39 13.80 -9.00
N SER A 34 -2.69 13.69 -10.12
CA SER A 34 -3.09 12.85 -11.25
C SER A 34 -3.21 11.37 -10.89
N ALA A 35 -2.42 10.87 -9.94
CA ALA A 35 -2.51 9.47 -9.51
C ALA A 35 -3.86 9.16 -8.84
N VAL A 36 -4.44 10.13 -8.12
CA VAL A 36 -5.78 9.97 -7.54
C VAL A 36 -6.86 10.04 -8.62
N ILE A 37 -6.68 10.89 -9.62
CA ILE A 37 -7.60 10.98 -10.76
C ILE A 37 -7.60 9.65 -11.54
N GLU A 38 -6.42 9.08 -11.82
CA GLU A 38 -6.28 7.78 -12.47
C GLU A 38 -6.98 6.66 -11.70
N LEU A 39 -6.85 6.62 -10.36
CA LEU A 39 -7.55 5.65 -9.53
C LEU A 39 -9.08 5.71 -9.70
N LEU A 40 -9.63 6.93 -9.78
CA LEU A 40 -11.07 7.17 -9.96
C LEU A 40 -11.52 6.84 -11.39
N GLU A 41 -10.76 7.26 -12.40
CA GLU A 41 -11.08 7.03 -13.82
C GLU A 41 -11.00 5.56 -14.20
N GLN A 42 -10.07 4.81 -13.61
CA GLN A 42 -9.96 3.36 -13.79
C GLN A 42 -10.98 2.57 -12.97
N GLY A 43 -11.74 3.22 -12.09
CA GLY A 43 -12.73 2.58 -11.22
C GLY A 43 -12.12 1.68 -10.15
N ILE A 44 -10.84 1.88 -9.79
CA ILE A 44 -10.18 1.16 -8.69
C ILE A 44 -10.83 1.56 -7.36
N VAL A 45 -11.20 2.82 -7.25
CA VAL A 45 -12.05 3.34 -6.17
C VAL A 45 -13.06 4.31 -6.76
N THR A 46 -14.18 4.48 -6.09
CA THR A 46 -15.22 5.45 -6.45
C THR A 46 -15.34 6.54 -5.40
N HIS A 47 -15.87 7.69 -5.81
CA HIS A 47 -16.14 8.80 -4.90
C HIS A 47 -17.12 8.40 -3.77
N GLU A 48 -18.10 7.55 -4.07
CA GLU A 48 -19.06 7.05 -3.07
C GLU A 48 -18.39 6.18 -2.01
N GLU A 49 -17.46 5.31 -2.40
CA GLU A 49 -16.70 4.47 -1.46
C GLU A 49 -15.80 5.28 -0.54
N MET A 50 -15.13 6.31 -1.09
CA MET A 50 -14.24 7.19 -0.31
C MET A 50 -15.00 8.01 0.75
N LEU A 51 -16.26 8.35 0.49
CA LEU A 51 -17.12 9.11 1.41
C LEU A 51 -18.10 8.24 2.21
N SER A 52 -18.07 6.92 2.02
CA SER A 52 -19.02 6.02 2.68
C SER A 52 -18.74 5.92 4.18
N ASN A 53 -19.82 5.91 4.96
CA ASN A 53 -19.77 5.55 6.39
C ASN A 53 -19.95 4.04 6.62
N ASP A 54 -20.19 3.26 5.56
CA ASP A 54 -20.29 1.80 5.66
C ASP A 54 -18.88 1.21 5.76
N HIS A 55 -18.60 0.59 6.90
CA HIS A 55 -17.32 -0.05 7.18
C HIS A 55 -16.95 -1.09 6.11
N ASN A 56 -17.90 -1.89 5.63
CA ASN A 56 -17.61 -2.95 4.66
C ASN A 56 -17.21 -2.36 3.30
N ARG A 57 -17.87 -1.28 2.86
CA ARG A 57 -17.53 -0.58 1.63
C ARG A 57 -16.15 0.10 1.73
N GLN A 58 -15.86 0.74 2.86
CA GLN A 58 -14.53 1.30 3.09
C GLN A 58 -13.43 0.24 3.14
N GLN A 59 -13.68 -0.91 3.79
CA GLN A 59 -12.69 -1.99 3.81
C GLN A 59 -12.48 -2.59 2.42
N GLN A 60 -13.53 -2.73 1.60
CA GLN A 60 -13.38 -3.19 0.22
C GLN A 60 -12.49 -2.24 -0.57
N ALA A 61 -12.79 -0.94 -0.54
CA ALA A 61 -11.99 0.07 -1.23
C ALA A 61 -10.53 0.11 -0.71
N ALA A 62 -10.33 -0.10 0.59
CA ALA A 62 -9.00 -0.16 1.18
C ALA A 62 -8.20 -1.37 0.69
N HIS A 63 -8.86 -2.52 0.49
CA HIS A 63 -8.24 -3.70 -0.10
C HIS A 63 -7.88 -3.49 -1.56
N GLU A 64 -8.75 -2.88 -2.37
CA GLU A 64 -8.45 -2.56 -3.76
C GLU A 64 -7.24 -1.61 -3.87
N LEU A 65 -7.20 -0.57 -3.03
CA LEU A 65 -6.04 0.34 -2.94
C LEU A 65 -4.77 -0.40 -2.54
N LEU A 66 -4.84 -1.34 -1.60
CA LEU A 66 -3.70 -2.15 -1.17
C LEU A 66 -3.20 -3.06 -2.31
N LEU A 67 -4.11 -3.73 -3.01
CA LEU A 67 -3.78 -4.60 -4.14
C LEU A 67 -3.13 -3.80 -5.27
N ASN A 68 -3.69 -2.64 -5.61
CA ASN A 68 -3.12 -1.74 -6.60
C ASN A 68 -1.75 -1.20 -6.18
N ALA A 69 -1.57 -0.82 -4.92
CA ALA A 69 -0.26 -0.43 -4.38
C ALA A 69 0.77 -1.56 -4.53
N CYS A 70 0.38 -2.79 -4.20
CA CYS A 70 1.24 -3.97 -4.35
C CYS A 70 1.58 -4.25 -5.81
N ALA A 71 0.60 -4.21 -6.72
CA ALA A 71 0.82 -4.43 -8.15
C ALA A 71 1.78 -3.39 -8.74
N ASN A 72 1.58 -2.11 -8.40
CA ASN A 72 2.48 -1.02 -8.84
C ASN A 72 3.90 -1.19 -8.30
N SER A 73 4.05 -1.70 -7.07
CA SER A 73 5.37 -2.06 -6.52
C SER A 73 6.11 -3.10 -7.35
N LEU A 74 5.37 -4.08 -7.87
CA LEU A 74 5.92 -5.23 -8.59
C LEU A 74 6.28 -4.85 -10.02
N CYS A 75 5.45 -4.03 -10.67
CA CYS A 75 5.64 -3.69 -12.08
C CYS A 75 6.77 -2.67 -12.34
N SER A 76 7.39 -2.08 -11.32
CA SER A 76 8.47 -1.07 -11.45
C SER A 76 8.15 0.06 -12.46
N ARG A 77 6.85 0.32 -12.70
CA ARG A 77 6.38 1.16 -13.82
C ARG A 77 6.23 2.63 -13.46
N ASN A 78 6.35 3.00 -12.19
CA ASN A 78 6.26 4.39 -11.76
C ASN A 78 7.64 4.90 -11.34
N GLY A 79 8.06 6.01 -11.96
CA GLY A 79 9.36 6.65 -11.77
C GLY A 79 9.66 7.12 -10.33
N PRO A 80 10.75 7.87 -10.14
CA PRO A 80 11.55 7.87 -8.91
C PRO A 80 10.95 8.56 -7.66
N GLN A 81 9.65 8.89 -7.57
CA GLN A 81 9.18 9.80 -6.51
C GLN A 81 7.94 9.46 -5.66
N CYS A 82 7.23 8.33 -5.82
CA CYS A 82 5.95 8.18 -5.08
C CYS A 82 5.72 6.85 -4.36
N PHE A 83 6.75 6.06 -4.05
CA PHE A 83 6.47 4.72 -3.52
C PHE A 83 7.48 4.17 -2.52
N ASN A 84 7.00 3.92 -1.29
CA ASN A 84 7.71 3.17 -0.25
C ASN A 84 6.73 2.15 0.36
N CYS A 85 6.47 1.04 -0.32
CA CYS A 85 5.73 -0.08 0.29
C CYS A 85 6.70 -1.09 0.91
N ILE A 86 6.43 -1.44 2.18
CA ILE A 86 7.17 -2.46 2.94
C ILE A 86 7.11 -3.82 2.21
N THR A 87 6.00 -4.13 1.54
CA THR A 87 5.82 -5.36 0.74
C THR A 87 6.79 -5.43 -0.44
N GLY A 88 7.09 -4.29 -1.09
CA GLY A 88 8.08 -4.24 -2.17
C GLY A 88 9.50 -4.59 -1.70
N ARG A 89 9.86 -4.17 -0.48
CA ARG A 89 11.15 -4.52 0.14
C ARG A 89 11.20 -5.99 0.56
N LEU A 90 10.11 -6.50 1.14
CA LEU A 90 9.99 -7.91 1.55
C LEU A 90 10.00 -8.87 0.36
N LEU A 91 9.25 -8.57 -0.70
CA LEU A 91 9.21 -9.40 -1.91
C LEU A 91 10.53 -9.34 -2.68
N ARG A 92 11.23 -8.20 -2.68
CA ARG A 92 12.58 -8.10 -3.25
C ARG A 92 13.61 -8.87 -2.42
N ALA A 93 13.50 -8.88 -1.09
CA ALA A 93 14.31 -9.71 -0.23
C ALA A 93 14.07 -11.21 -0.46
N LEU A 94 12.80 -11.63 -0.64
CA LEU A 94 12.43 -13.00 -1.01
C LEU A 94 12.94 -13.41 -2.41
N ALA A 95 12.78 -12.54 -3.41
CA ALA A 95 13.29 -12.80 -4.76
C ALA A 95 14.83 -12.88 -4.81
N HIS A 96 15.53 -12.14 -3.93
CA HIS A 96 16.98 -12.25 -3.76
C HIS A 96 17.41 -13.48 -2.94
N SER A 97 16.57 -14.00 -2.03
CA SER A 97 16.86 -15.27 -1.36
C SER A 97 16.68 -16.48 -2.28
N ASP A 98 15.86 -16.39 -3.34
CA ASP A 98 15.67 -17.48 -4.30
C ASP A 98 16.78 -17.56 -5.36
N SER A 99 17.61 -16.52 -5.52
CA SER A 99 18.59 -16.42 -6.62
C SER A 99 20.03 -16.83 -6.26
N SER A 100 20.31 -17.18 -5.01
CA SER A 100 21.61 -17.75 -4.62
C SER A 100 21.46 -18.65 -3.40
N ALA A 101 22.03 -19.86 -3.51
CA ALA A 101 22.06 -20.91 -2.52
C ALA A 101 22.39 -20.41 -1.10
N ASP A 102 21.37 -20.26 -0.27
CA ASP A 102 21.29 -20.73 1.12
C ASP A 102 20.00 -20.14 1.71
N GLN A 103 19.09 -21.03 2.13
CA GLN A 103 17.85 -20.64 2.79
C GLN A 103 18.18 -19.74 4.00
N PRO A 104 17.47 -18.61 4.22
CA PRO A 104 17.51 -17.99 5.52
C PRO A 104 16.77 -18.93 6.46
N SER A 105 17.52 -19.78 7.17
CA SER A 105 16.98 -20.50 8.32
C SER A 105 16.31 -19.49 9.26
N VAL A 106 15.30 -19.92 9.98
CA VAL A 106 14.49 -19.13 10.93
C VAL A 106 15.32 -18.22 11.85
N ALA A 107 16.62 -18.51 12.04
CA ALA A 107 17.61 -17.65 12.68
C ALA A 107 17.75 -16.22 12.09
N GLY A 108 17.57 -16.03 10.78
CA GLY A 108 17.69 -14.71 10.14
C GLY A 108 16.56 -13.74 10.52
N LEU A 109 15.37 -14.26 10.84
CA LEU A 109 14.23 -13.47 11.30
C LEU A 109 14.40 -12.96 12.75
N GLU A 110 15.14 -13.69 13.58
CA GLU A 110 15.40 -13.29 14.97
C GLU A 110 16.36 -12.08 15.07
N LEU A 111 17.23 -11.88 14.08
CA LEU A 111 18.11 -10.70 14.02
C LEU A 111 17.35 -9.38 13.82
N TYR A 112 16.17 -9.42 13.19
CA TYR A 112 15.34 -8.23 12.94
C TYR A 112 14.40 -7.87 14.10
N LYS A 113 14.25 -8.75 15.11
CA LYS A 113 13.53 -8.41 16.36
C LYS A 113 14.36 -7.57 17.34
N ALA A 114 15.68 -7.48 17.14
CA ALA A 114 16.60 -6.87 18.10
C ALA A 114 16.99 -5.42 17.80
N VAL A 115 16.46 -4.79 16.75
CA VAL A 115 16.70 -3.36 16.48
C VAL A 115 15.50 -2.58 17.00
N VAL A 116 15.60 -2.20 18.28
CA VAL A 116 14.75 -1.21 18.97
C VAL A 116 15.08 0.19 18.47
#